data_AF-A0A5P3XEY5-F1
#
_entry.id   AF-A0A5P3XEY5-F1
#
_cell.length_a   1.000
_cell.length_b   1.000
_cell.length_c   1.000
_cell.angle_alpha   90.00
_cell.angle_beta   90.00
_cell.angle_gamma   90.00
#
_symmetry.space_group_name_H-M   'P 1'
#
loop_
_entity.id
_entity.type
_entity.pdbx_description
1 polymer ?
#
loop_
_entity_poly.entity_id
_entity_poly.type
_entity_poly.pdbx_seq_one_letter_code
_entity_poly.pdbx_strand_id
1 'polypeptide(L)'
;MGKAKKIFYVLVTILEALMLVGAYLVNYFTHAKMGMLRHVVHKNYIWEQEYPIQTIKYVAILALAVLMLIVLVMYLKRKYMLKKIVTIMNITMVLFVIAFAIFVLMYSSEEIRAFYYMSAIFGTVTLIQIIKTFIGVIWYKN
;
A
#
# COMPACT_ATOMS: atom_id res chain seq x y z
N MET A 1 15.03 -10.68 -18.20
CA MET A 1 14.13 -11.13 -17.12
C MET A 1 13.60 -12.48 -17.53
N GLY A 2 13.79 -13.53 -16.73
CA GLY A 2 13.26 -14.86 -17.06
C GLY A 2 11.73 -14.83 -17.16
N LYS A 3 11.14 -15.64 -18.05
CA LYS A 3 9.69 -15.66 -18.32
C LYS A 3 8.86 -15.80 -17.04
N ALA A 4 9.24 -16.71 -16.14
CA ALA A 4 8.56 -16.92 -14.85
C ALA A 4 8.55 -15.68 -13.95
N LYS A 5 9.69 -14.96 -13.85
CA LYS A 5 9.79 -13.75 -13.03
C LYS A 5 8.90 -12.62 -13.56
N LYS A 6 8.69 -12.56 -14.89
CA LYS A 6 7.79 -11.60 -15.54
C LYS A 6 6.32 -11.91 -15.27
N ILE A 7 5.94 -13.17 -15.34
CA ILE A 7 4.58 -13.62 -15.02
C ILE A 7 4.25 -13.29 -13.56
N PHE A 8 5.15 -13.63 -12.63
CA PHE A 8 4.96 -13.30 -11.22
C PHE A 8 4.75 -11.79 -10.98
N TYR A 9 5.59 -10.95 -11.59
CA TYR A 9 5.44 -9.49 -11.50
C TYR A 9 4.08 -8.99 -11.98
N VAL A 10 3.60 -9.52 -13.12
CA VAL A 10 2.29 -9.15 -13.68
C VAL A 10 1.16 -9.60 -12.76
N LEU A 11 1.20 -10.83 -12.26
CA LEU A 11 0.18 -11.36 -11.35
C LEU A 11 0.07 -10.53 -10.06
N VAL A 12 1.20 -10.18 -9.44
CA VAL A 12 1.20 -9.35 -8.24
C VAL A 12 0.65 -7.95 -8.54
N THR A 13 0.97 -7.39 -9.71
CA THR A 13 0.45 -6.07 -10.11
C THR A 13 -1.06 -6.10 -10.37
N ILE A 14 -1.59 -7.19 -10.94
CA ILE A 14 -3.05 -7.39 -11.08
C ILE A 14 -3.71 -7.49 -9.69
N LEU A 15 -3.10 -8.21 -8.76
CA LEU A 15 -3.59 -8.33 -7.39
C LEU A 15 -3.67 -6.96 -6.70
N GLU A 16 -2.62 -6.14 -6.81
CA GLU A 16 -2.62 -4.76 -6.28
C GLU A 16 -3.76 -3.93 -6.88
N ALA A 17 -3.95 -4.00 -8.20
CA ALA A 17 -5.03 -3.28 -8.87
C ALA A 17 -6.42 -3.73 -8.38
N LEU A 18 -6.64 -5.04 -8.21
CA LEU A 18 -7.88 -5.58 -7.66
C LEU A 18 -8.11 -5.14 -6.21
N MET A 19 -7.06 -5.08 -5.39
CA MET A 19 -7.16 -4.57 -4.02
C MET A 19 -7.55 -3.08 -4.01
N LEU A 20 -6.95 -2.25 -4.87
CA LEU A 20 -7.31 -0.83 -4.97
C LEU A 20 -8.76 -0.63 -5.43
N VAL A 21 -9.22 -1.42 -6.40
CA VAL A 21 -10.64 -1.46 -6.80
C VAL A 21 -11.51 -1.90 -5.62
N GLY A 22 -11.08 -2.90 -4.87
CA GLY A 22 -11.74 -3.36 -3.65
C GLY A 22 -11.90 -2.26 -2.60
N ALA A 23 -10.85 -1.46 -2.34
CA ALA A 23 -10.91 -0.33 -1.42
C ALA A 23 -11.95 0.71 -1.87
N TYR A 24 -11.97 1.03 -3.17
CA TYR A 24 -12.98 1.92 -3.74
C TYR A 24 -14.40 1.35 -3.58
N LEU A 25 -14.60 0.06 -3.85
CA LEU A 25 -15.89 -0.61 -3.69
C LEU A 25 -16.36 -0.61 -2.24
N VAL A 26 -15.47 -0.83 -1.26
CA VAL A 26 -15.82 -0.74 0.17
C VAL A 26 -16.35 0.65 0.49
N ASN A 27 -15.68 1.71 0.03
CA ASN A 27 -16.14 3.08 0.24
C ASN A 27 -17.50 3.33 -0.46
N TYR A 28 -17.63 2.93 -1.72
CA TYR A 28 -18.87 3.05 -2.48
C TYR A 28 -20.05 2.35 -1.81
N PHE A 29 -19.89 1.09 -1.40
CA PHE A 29 -20.95 0.34 -0.72
C PHE A 29 -21.28 0.88 0.67
N THR A 30 -20.31 1.50 1.36
CA THR A 30 -20.56 2.18 2.63
C THR A 30 -21.53 3.36 2.43
N HIS A 31 -21.45 4.08 1.31
CA HIS A 31 -22.40 5.14 0.98
C HIS A 31 -23.70 4.62 0.36
N ALA A 32 -23.63 3.58 -0.48
CA ALA A 32 -24.79 3.09 -1.22
C ALA A 32 -25.72 2.16 -0.40
N LYS A 33 -25.20 1.48 0.63
CA LYS A 33 -25.97 0.50 1.42
C LYS A 33 -25.95 0.82 2.91
N MET A 34 -27.11 1.16 3.46
CA MET A 34 -27.28 1.46 4.90
C MET A 34 -26.81 0.33 5.83
N GLY A 35 -26.93 -0.93 5.42
CA GLY A 35 -26.41 -2.07 6.19
C GLY A 35 -24.89 -2.06 6.31
N MET A 36 -24.18 -1.77 5.21
CA MET A 36 -22.72 -1.63 5.21
C MET A 36 -22.28 -0.43 6.04
N LEU A 37 -22.99 0.69 5.93
CA LEU A 37 -22.74 1.87 6.74
C LEU A 37 -22.79 1.57 8.24
N ARG A 38 -23.88 0.93 8.70
CA ARG A 38 -24.04 0.56 10.12
C ARG A 38 -22.93 -0.40 10.58
N HIS A 39 -22.58 -1.38 9.75
CA HIS A 39 -21.50 -2.33 10.06
C HIS A 39 -20.15 -1.62 10.21
N VAL A 40 -19.79 -0.77 9.25
CA VAL A 40 -18.51 -0.04 9.25
C VAL A 40 -18.43 0.92 10.43
N VAL A 41 -19.49 1.68 10.73
CA VAL A 41 -19.52 2.59 11.88
C VAL A 41 -19.37 1.84 13.20
N HIS A 42 -20.07 0.71 13.36
CA HIS A 42 -19.95 -0.12 14.56
C HIS A 42 -18.52 -0.67 14.73
N LYS A 43 -17.89 -1.12 13.64
CA LYS A 43 -16.51 -1.61 13.67
C LYS A 43 -15.50 -0.51 13.95
N ASN A 44 -15.69 0.68 13.39
CA ASN A 44 -14.84 1.84 13.70
C ASN A 44 -14.86 2.18 15.18
N TYR A 45 -16.05 2.19 15.80
CA TYR A 45 -16.19 2.45 17.23
C TYR A 45 -15.44 1.42 18.08
N ILE A 46 -15.60 0.12 17.78
CA ILE A 46 -14.87 -0.94 18.49
C ILE A 46 -13.36 -0.75 18.32
N TRP A 47 -12.88 -0.46 17.11
CA TRP A 47 -11.45 -0.30 16.86
C TRP A 47 -10.85 0.91 17.55
N GLU A 48 -11.58 2.03 17.62
CA GLU A 48 -11.15 3.22 18.36
C GLU A 48 -11.10 2.99 19.87
N GLN A 49 -11.94 2.11 20.41
CA GLN A 49 -11.91 1.74 21.82
C GLN A 49 -10.80 0.75 22.17
N GLU A 50 -10.58 -0.27 21.32
CA GLU A 50 -9.66 -1.37 21.61
C GLU A 50 -8.20 -1.03 21.27
N TYR A 51 -7.96 -0.17 20.27
CA TYR A 51 -6.62 0.05 19.73
C TYR A 51 -6.22 1.52 19.77
N PRO A 52 -4.93 1.82 20.04
CA PRO A 52 -4.39 3.17 19.93
C PRO A 52 -4.20 3.53 18.44
N ILE A 53 -5.31 3.78 17.73
CA ILE A 53 -5.36 3.99 16.28
C ILE A 53 -4.38 5.07 15.83
N GLN A 54 -4.26 6.17 16.58
CA GLN A 54 -3.35 7.26 16.24
C GLN A 54 -1.88 6.81 16.25
N THR A 55 -1.48 6.04 17.26
CA THR A 55 -0.13 5.44 17.32
C THR A 55 0.09 4.47 16.16
N ILE A 56 -0.90 3.61 15.87
CA ILE A 56 -0.82 2.64 14.77
C ILE A 56 -0.63 3.34 13.42
N LYS A 57 -1.36 4.45 13.16
CA LYS A 57 -1.22 5.25 11.93
C LYS A 57 0.22 5.74 11.74
N TYR A 58 0.80 6.36 12.76
CA TYR A 58 2.17 6.88 12.67
C TYR A 58 3.22 5.78 12.56
N VAL A 59 3.05 4.69 13.31
CA VAL A 59 3.95 3.52 13.23
C VAL A 59 3.90 2.89 11.84
N ALA A 60 2.71 2.77 11.24
CA ALA A 60 2.56 2.22 9.89
C ALA A 60 3.26 3.09 8.83
N ILE A 61 3.08 4.42 8.88
CA ILE A 61 3.78 5.36 7.99
C ILE A 61 5.28 5.23 8.16
N LEU A 62 5.78 5.25 9.41
CA LEU A 62 7.19 5.16 9.73
C LEU A 62 7.79 3.83 9.22
N ALA A 63 7.12 2.71 9.48
CA ALA A 63 7.57 1.39 9.07
C ALA A 63 7.69 1.29 7.54
N LEU A 64 6.67 1.72 6.79
CA LEU A 64 6.71 1.70 5.32
C LEU A 64 7.77 2.65 4.76
N ALA A 65 7.96 3.83 5.37
CA ALA A 65 9.00 4.78 4.98
C ALA A 65 10.41 4.20 5.19
N VAL A 66 10.67 3.57 6.34
CA VAL A 66 11.95 2.92 6.64
C VAL A 66 12.23 1.79 5.63
N LEU A 67 11.25 0.93 5.37
CA LEU A 67 11.40 -0.14 4.37
C LEU A 67 11.68 0.42 2.96
N MET A 68 10.98 1.48 2.56
CA MET A 68 11.23 2.17 1.29
C MET A 68 12.66 2.71 1.21
N LEU A 69 13.16 3.38 2.26
CA LEU A 69 14.51 3.92 2.30
C LEU A 69 15.56 2.81 2.18
N ILE A 70 15.37 1.69 2.85
CA ILE A 70 16.25 0.52 2.73
C ILE A 70 16.32 0.05 1.26
N VAL A 71 15.17 -0.13 0.61
CA VAL A 71 15.10 -0.55 -0.81
C VAL A 71 15.75 0.48 -1.74
N LEU A 72 15.53 1.78 -1.52
CA LEU A 72 16.13 2.86 -2.29
C LEU A 72 17.65 2.89 -2.16
N VAL A 73 18.20 2.77 -0.94
CA VAL A 73 19.65 2.72 -0.73
C VAL A 73 20.28 1.54 -1.47
N MET A 74 19.63 0.36 -1.43
CA MET A 74 20.10 -0.81 -2.18
C MET A 74 20.04 -0.61 -3.70
N TYR A 75 18.97 0.03 -4.19
CA TYR A 75 18.83 0.39 -5.61
C TYR A 75 19.95 1.34 -6.05
N LEU A 76 20.20 2.43 -5.29
CA LEU A 76 21.22 3.43 -5.62
C LEU A 76 22.62 2.82 -5.69
N LYS A 77 22.97 1.91 -4.77
CA LYS A 77 24.25 1.19 -4.78
C LYS A 77 24.45 0.30 -6.02
N ARG A 78 23.36 -0.16 -6.65
CA ARG A 78 23.39 -1.13 -7.76
C ARG A 78 22.88 -0.57 -9.07
N LYS A 79 22.51 0.71 -9.15
CA LYS A 79 21.68 1.28 -10.25
C LYS A 79 22.23 0.98 -11.65
N TYR A 80 23.55 1.02 -11.83
CA TYR A 80 24.21 0.81 -13.11
C TYR A 80 24.13 -0.64 -13.62
N MET A 81 23.94 -1.58 -12.70
CA MET A 81 23.84 -3.02 -12.98
C MET A 81 22.39 -3.48 -13.11
N LEU A 82 21.40 -2.60 -13.07
CA LEU A 82 19.98 -2.95 -13.03
C LEU A 82 19.25 -2.56 -14.32
N LYS A 83 18.20 -3.31 -14.64
CA LYS A 83 17.34 -3.02 -15.80
C LYS A 83 16.48 -1.80 -15.55
N LYS A 84 16.16 -1.04 -16.61
CA LYS A 84 15.26 0.14 -16.56
C LYS A 84 13.92 -0.13 -15.86
N ILE A 85 13.38 -1.35 -15.95
CA ILE A 85 12.14 -1.75 -15.26
C ILE A 85 12.23 -1.57 -13.74
N VAL A 86 13.41 -1.78 -13.13
CA VAL A 86 13.61 -1.62 -11.68
C VAL A 86 13.52 -0.16 -11.26
N THR A 87 13.91 0.77 -12.13
CA THR A 87 13.73 2.21 -11.90
C THR A 87 12.24 2.56 -11.84
N ILE A 88 11.43 2.02 -12.76
CA ILE A 88 9.97 2.23 -12.77
C ILE A 88 9.34 1.65 -11.50
N MET A 89 9.79 0.47 -11.05
CA MET A 89 9.33 -0.15 -9.80
C MET A 89 9.65 0.73 -8.57
N ASN A 90 10.83 1.35 -8.51
CA ASN A 90 11.18 2.27 -7.42
C ASN A 90 10.34 3.55 -7.44
N ILE A 91 10.10 4.15 -8.61
CA ILE A 91 9.26 5.35 -8.74
C ILE A 91 7.82 5.05 -8.27
N THR A 92 7.25 3.93 -8.71
CA THR A 92 5.91 3.50 -8.31
C THR A 92 5.82 3.17 -6.82
N MET A 93 6.86 2.57 -6.23
CA MET A 93 6.96 2.35 -4.79
C MET A 93 6.95 3.67 -4.00
N VAL A 94 7.75 4.65 -4.41
CA VAL A 94 7.78 5.97 -3.76
C VAL A 94 6.41 6.63 -3.82
N LEU A 95 5.77 6.58 -4.99
CA LEU A 95 4.42 7.13 -5.19
C LEU A 95 3.38 6.49 -4.26
N PHE A 96 3.42 5.16 -4.09
CA PHE A 96 2.47 4.45 -3.22
C PHE A 96 2.64 4.78 -1.75
N VAL A 97 3.88 4.92 -1.26
CA VAL A 97 4.11 5.31 0.13
C VAL A 97 3.69 6.75 0.38
N ILE A 98 4.00 7.67 -0.54
CA ILE A 98 3.57 9.07 -0.43
C ILE A 98 2.04 9.15 -0.45
N ALA A 99 1.39 8.46 -1.40
CA ALA A 99 -0.07 8.42 -1.49
C ALA A 99 -0.70 7.85 -0.20
N PHE A 100 -0.14 6.77 0.34
CA PHE A 100 -0.59 6.19 1.62
C PHE A 100 -0.42 7.18 2.78
N ALA A 101 0.75 7.81 2.90
CA ALA A 101 1.01 8.78 3.97
C ALA A 101 0.07 9.98 3.89
N ILE A 102 -0.12 10.54 2.69
CA ILE A 102 -1.08 11.64 2.45
C ILE A 102 -2.48 11.20 2.86
N PHE A 103 -2.94 10.03 2.39
CA PHE A 103 -4.28 9.53 2.71
C PHE A 103 -4.50 9.37 4.22
N VAL A 104 -3.54 8.77 4.93
CA VAL A 104 -3.63 8.52 6.38
C VAL A 104 -3.54 9.82 7.19
N LEU A 105 -2.80 10.83 6.73
CA LEU A 105 -2.63 12.10 7.42
C LEU A 105 -3.75 13.11 7.14
N MET A 106 -4.30 13.13 5.92
CA MET A 106 -5.35 14.08 5.53
C MET A 106 -6.75 13.64 5.96
N TYR A 107 -7.01 12.33 6.01
CA TYR A 107 -8.36 11.81 6.26
C TYR A 107 -8.49 11.12 7.63
N SER A 108 -9.73 11.00 8.10
CA SER A 108 -10.13 10.32 9.33
C SER A 108 -11.40 9.48 9.13
N SER A 109 -11.78 8.70 10.16
CA SER A 109 -13.05 7.95 10.21
C SER A 109 -14.30 8.85 10.26
N GLU A 110 -14.12 10.12 10.60
CA GLU A 110 -15.20 11.12 10.64
C GLU A 110 -15.52 11.65 9.23
N GLU A 111 -14.48 11.93 8.44
CA GLU A 111 -14.62 12.40 7.06
C GLU A 111 -14.99 11.26 6.11
N ILE A 112 -14.31 10.12 6.26
CA ILE A 112 -14.57 8.94 5.45
C ILE A 112 -14.87 7.76 6.36
N ARG A 113 -16.13 7.32 6.39
CA ARG A 113 -16.56 6.21 7.26
C ARG A 113 -15.76 4.93 6.99
N ALA A 114 -15.41 4.65 5.73
CA ALA A 114 -14.60 3.49 5.35
C ALA A 114 -13.08 3.67 5.55
N PHE A 115 -12.64 4.74 6.22
CA PHE A 115 -11.22 5.12 6.34
C PHE A 115 -10.34 3.99 6.85
N TYR A 116 -10.72 3.32 7.94
CA TYR A 116 -9.89 2.25 8.51
C TYR A 116 -9.72 1.07 7.55
N TYR A 117 -10.79 0.61 6.90
CA TYR A 117 -10.71 -0.43 5.86
C TYR A 117 -9.84 -0.01 4.68
N MET A 118 -10.01 1.22 4.18
CA MET A 118 -9.21 1.73 3.06
C MET A 118 -7.74 1.87 3.43
N SER A 119 -7.44 2.39 4.64
CA SER A 119 -6.06 2.51 5.13
C SER A 119 -5.38 1.14 5.26
N ALA A 120 -6.09 0.11 5.73
CA ALA A 120 -5.56 -1.25 5.80
C ALA A 120 -5.26 -1.82 4.41
N ILE A 121 -6.16 -1.63 3.44
CA ILE A 121 -5.96 -2.09 2.06
C ILE A 121 -4.81 -1.33 1.40
N PHE A 122 -4.77 0.00 1.49
CA PHE A 122 -3.71 0.82 0.91
C PHE A 122 -2.35 0.51 1.54
N GLY A 123 -2.28 0.36 2.87
CA GLY A 123 -1.05 -0.04 3.56
C GLY A 123 -0.55 -1.42 3.08
N THR A 124 -1.46 -2.37 2.88
CA THR A 124 -1.14 -3.70 2.35
C THR A 124 -0.62 -3.63 0.92
N VAL A 125 -1.29 -2.88 0.04
CA VAL A 125 -0.87 -2.68 -1.36
C VAL A 125 0.52 -2.03 -1.41
N THR A 126 0.77 -1.01 -0.58
CA THR A 126 2.08 -0.36 -0.48
C THR A 126 3.16 -1.33 0.00
N LEU A 127 2.85 -2.17 0.98
CA LEU A 127 3.79 -3.20 1.46
C LEU A 127 4.13 -4.22 0.37
N ILE A 128 3.13 -4.70 -0.37
CA ILE A 128 3.33 -5.62 -1.52
C ILE A 128 4.22 -4.96 -2.58
N GLN A 129 3.97 -3.69 -2.91
CA GLN A 129 4.76 -2.94 -3.87
C GLN A 129 6.23 -2.78 -3.42
N ILE A 130 6.48 -2.53 -2.12
CA ILE A 130 7.84 -2.47 -1.55
C ILE A 130 8.53 -3.83 -1.69
N ILE A 131 7.87 -4.92 -1.29
CA ILE A 131 8.43 -6.28 -1.36
C ILE A 131 8.74 -6.65 -2.82
N LYS A 132 7.82 -6.37 -3.74
CA LYS A 132 7.99 -6.60 -5.18
C LYS A 132 9.19 -5.83 -5.73
N THR A 133 9.35 -4.57 -5.32
CA THR A 133 10.48 -3.70 -5.73
C THR A 133 11.79 -4.21 -5.16
N PHE A 134 11.82 -4.63 -3.89
CA PHE A 134 12.98 -5.25 -3.26
C PHE A 134 13.46 -6.49 -4.01
N ILE A 135 12.54 -7.40 -4.36
CA ILE A 135 12.85 -8.58 -5.17
C ILE A 135 13.42 -8.17 -6.54
N GLY A 136 12.84 -7.15 -7.17
CA GLY A 136 13.32 -6.59 -8.44
C GLY A 136 14.77 -6.09 -8.37
N VAL A 137 15.13 -5.38 -7.29
CA VAL A 137 16.49 -4.86 -7.04
C VAL A 137 17.51 -5.99 -6.87
N ILE A 138 17.13 -7.13 -6.28
CA ILE A 138 18.04 -8.28 -6.11
C ILE A 138 18.17 -9.09 -7.41
N TRP A 139 17.06 -9.33 -8.10
CA TRP A 139 16.99 -10.34 -9.16
C TRP A 139 17.20 -9.82 -10.58
N TYR A 140 16.95 -8.54 -10.86
CA TYR A 140 16.98 -7.99 -12.21
C TYR A 140 18.27 -7.24 -12.51
N LYS A 141 19.36 -8.00 -12.52
CA LYS A 141 20.66 -7.54 -13.03
C LYS A 141 20.62 -7.42 -14.56
N ASN A 142 21.36 -6.46 -15.09
CA ASN A 142 21.42 -6.12 -16.52
C ASN A 142 21.92 -7.31 -17.33
#